data_AF-A0A0F2S9W7-F1
#
_entry.id   AF-A0A0F2S9W7-F1
#
_cell.length_a   1.000
_cell.length_b   1.000
_cell.length_c   1.000
_cell.angle_alpha   90.00
_cell.angle_beta   90.00
_cell.angle_gamma   90.00
#
_symmetry.space_group_name_H-M   'P 1'
#
loop_
_entity.id
_entity.type
_entity.pdbx_description
1 polymer ?
#
loop_
_entity_poly.entity_id
_entity_poly.type
_entity_poly.pdbx_seq_one_letter_code
_entity_poly.pdbx_strand_id
1 'polypeptide(L)'
;MELKDVEEFTKIRCKYLQALEEEDYCVLPGEVYTVGFLRSYARFLDIDSESLVNTFRMKINATKLETTFDYSKQERKPWLQDQYLVAKVLQFYRAFKFFKTNTMEESKR
;
A
#
# COMPACT_ATOMS: atom_id res chain seq x y z
N MET A 1 27.36 -19.53 -6.59
CA MET A 1 26.97 -18.64 -5.49
C MET A 1 25.54 -18.99 -5.15
N GLU A 2 25.31 -19.51 -3.95
CA GLU A 2 23.98 -19.93 -3.52
C GLU A 2 23.27 -18.76 -2.82
N LEU A 3 21.93 -18.76 -2.81
CA LEU A 3 21.15 -17.73 -2.11
C LEU A 3 21.46 -17.64 -0.62
N LYS A 4 21.93 -18.74 -0.01
CA LYS A 4 22.39 -18.76 1.38
C LYS A 4 23.61 -17.88 1.61
N ASP A 5 24.56 -17.88 0.68
CA ASP A 5 25.74 -17.01 0.74
C ASP A 5 25.28 -15.55 0.72
N VAL A 6 24.38 -15.22 -0.21
CA VAL A 6 23.81 -13.88 -0.35
C VAL A 6 23.05 -13.45 0.90
N GLU A 7 22.26 -14.33 1.51
CA GLU A 7 21.56 -14.08 2.77
C GLU A 7 22.56 -13.77 3.90
N GLU A 8 23.68 -14.49 3.96
CA GLU A 8 24.71 -14.25 4.97
C GLU A 8 25.34 -12.86 4.82
N PHE A 9 25.63 -12.41 3.60
CA PHE A 9 26.22 -11.09 3.35
C PHE A 9 25.23 -9.93 3.50
N THR A 10 24.03 -10.07 2.89
CA THR A 10 23.04 -8.98 2.80
C THR A 10 22.10 -8.93 4.00
N LYS A 11 22.01 -10.02 4.77
CA LYS A 11 21.00 -10.23 5.83
C LYS A 11 19.56 -10.21 5.33
N ILE A 12 19.35 -10.39 4.02
CA ILE A 12 18.04 -10.55 3.41
C ILE A 12 17.73 -12.04 3.38
N ARG A 13 16.58 -12.45 3.92
CA ARG A 13 16.20 -13.87 3.94
C ARG A 13 16.17 -14.47 2.54
N CYS A 14 16.63 -15.72 2.36
CA CYS A 14 16.58 -16.44 1.09
C CYS A 14 15.23 -16.34 0.39
N LYS A 15 14.12 -16.48 1.13
CA LYS A 15 12.76 -16.38 0.56
C LYS A 15 12.47 -15.05 -0.15
N TYR A 16 13.09 -13.96 0.28
CA TYR A 16 12.90 -12.64 -0.34
C TYR A 16 13.88 -12.43 -1.50
N LEU A 17 15.10 -12.97 -1.41
CA LEU A 17 16.04 -12.97 -2.54
C LEU A 17 15.47 -13.76 -3.72
N GLN A 18 14.93 -14.95 -3.46
CA GLN A 18 14.22 -15.75 -4.46
C GLN A 18 13.05 -14.97 -5.07
N ALA A 19 12.23 -14.32 -4.24
CA ALA A 19 11.13 -13.49 -4.73
C ALA A 19 11.59 -12.31 -5.60
N LEU A 20 12.77 -11.73 -5.35
CA LEU A 20 13.36 -10.71 -6.21
C LEU A 20 13.80 -11.28 -7.57
N GLU A 21 14.40 -12.47 -7.58
CA GLU A 21 14.83 -13.16 -8.81
C GLU A 21 13.65 -13.63 -9.68
N GLU A 22 12.55 -14.03 -9.04
CA GLU A 22 11.31 -14.45 -9.70
C GLU A 22 10.36 -13.28 -10.02
N GLU A 23 10.71 -12.06 -9.64
CA GLU A 23 9.86 -10.86 -9.71
C GLU A 23 8.50 -11.00 -8.98
N ASP A 24 8.40 -11.90 -7.99
CA ASP A 24 7.23 -12.07 -7.15
C ASP A 24 7.21 -11.06 -5.99
N TYR A 25 6.87 -9.82 -6.34
CA TYR A 25 6.81 -8.73 -5.37
C TYR A 25 5.68 -8.87 -4.34
N CYS A 26 4.74 -9.81 -4.51
CA CYS A 26 3.65 -10.06 -3.57
C CYS A 26 4.13 -10.71 -2.26
N VAL A 27 5.24 -11.45 -2.30
CA VAL A 27 5.84 -12.10 -1.13
C VAL A 27 6.67 -11.10 -0.28
N LEU A 28 7.05 -9.96 -0.87
CA LEU A 28 7.88 -8.97 -0.20
C LEU A 28 7.07 -8.16 0.82
N PRO A 29 7.69 -7.69 1.92
CA PRO A 29 6.99 -6.95 2.98
C PRO A 29 6.41 -5.59 2.55
N GLY A 30 6.74 -5.11 1.35
CA GLY A 30 6.25 -3.86 0.78
C GLY A 30 7.34 -3.10 0.02
N GLU A 31 6.92 -2.14 -0.80
CA GLU A 31 7.77 -1.40 -1.74
C GLU A 31 9.01 -0.77 -1.08
N VAL A 32 8.86 -0.21 0.13
CA VAL A 32 9.97 0.40 0.88
C VAL A 32 11.07 -0.62 1.20
N TYR A 33 10.68 -1.82 1.63
CA TYR A 33 11.63 -2.90 1.93
C TYR A 33 12.25 -3.45 0.65
N THR A 34 11.45 -3.62 -0.42
CA THR A 34 11.94 -4.05 -1.73
C THR A 34 13.05 -3.15 -2.25
N VAL A 35 12.89 -1.83 -2.15
CA VAL A 35 13.92 -0.87 -2.55
C VAL A 35 15.20 -1.04 -1.71
N GLY A 36 15.07 -1.23 -0.40
CA GLY A 36 16.22 -1.51 0.47
C GLY A 36 16.95 -2.80 0.09
N PHE A 37 16.19 -3.86 -0.21
CA PHE A 37 16.74 -5.15 -0.64
C PHE A 37 17.45 -5.06 -1.98
N LEU A 38 16.84 -4.41 -2.97
CA LEU A 38 17.45 -4.19 -4.29
C LEU A 38 18.77 -3.43 -4.17
N ARG A 39 18.86 -2.41 -3.32
CA ARG A 39 20.12 -1.69 -3.10
C ARG A 39 21.20 -2.58 -2.48
N SER A 40 20.86 -3.36 -1.46
CA SER A 40 21.82 -4.24 -0.80
C SER A 40 22.26 -5.38 -1.72
N TYR A 41 21.35 -5.92 -2.53
CA TYR A 41 21.64 -6.98 -3.48
C TYR A 41 22.49 -6.46 -4.64
N ALA A 42 22.16 -5.28 -5.19
CA ALA A 42 22.99 -4.62 -6.20
C ALA A 42 24.41 -4.32 -5.71
N ARG A 43 24.56 -3.85 -4.47
CA ARG A 43 25.87 -3.62 -3.86
C ARG A 43 26.66 -4.92 -3.70
N PHE A 44 25.99 -6.00 -3.33
CA PHE A 44 26.62 -7.32 -3.22
C PHE A 44 27.11 -7.85 -4.57
N LEU A 45 26.37 -7.57 -5.66
CA LEU A 45 26.74 -7.92 -7.03
C LEU A 45 27.67 -6.91 -7.72
N ASP A 46 28.04 -5.83 -7.03
CA ASP A 46 28.82 -4.70 -7.57
C ASP A 46 28.22 -4.07 -8.84
N ILE A 47 26.90 -3.88 -8.84
CA ILE A 47 26.15 -3.22 -9.92
C ILE A 47 25.49 -1.92 -9.44
N ASP A 48 25.10 -1.07 -10.40
CA ASP A 48 24.45 0.20 -10.08
C ASP A 48 23.07 0.00 -9.43
N SER A 49 23.05 0.24 -8.13
CA SER A 49 21.85 0.14 -7.30
C SER A 49 20.74 1.13 -7.67
N GLU A 50 21.08 2.33 -8.15
CA GLU A 50 20.06 3.33 -8.47
C GLU A 50 19.37 3.02 -9.80
N SER A 51 20.11 2.53 -10.80
CA SER A 51 19.53 2.01 -12.04
C SER A 51 18.55 0.86 -11.78
N LEU A 52 18.92 -0.09 -10.91
CA LEU A 52 18.07 -1.22 -10.55
C LEU A 52 16.78 -0.77 -9.83
N VAL A 53 16.91 0.12 -8.84
CA VAL A 53 15.77 0.67 -8.10
C VAL A 53 14.86 1.48 -9.02
N ASN A 54 15.43 2.26 -9.95
CA ASN A 54 14.64 3.03 -10.90
C ASN A 54 13.84 2.13 -11.83
N THR A 55 14.46 1.05 -12.34
CA THR A 55 13.79 0.03 -13.15
C THR A 55 12.61 -0.59 -12.40
N PHE A 56 12.81 -0.96 -11.13
CA PHE A 56 11.74 -1.48 -10.27
C PHE A 56 10.60 -0.47 -10.11
N ARG A 57 10.90 0.80 -9.80
CA ARG A 57 9.87 1.85 -9.66
C ARG A 57 9.07 2.07 -10.94
N MET A 58 9.74 2.05 -12.10
CA MET A 58 9.08 2.16 -13.39
C MET A 58 8.11 0.99 -13.62
N LYS A 59 8.53 -0.25 -13.33
CA LYS A 59 7.66 -1.44 -13.43
C LYS A 59 6.44 -1.33 -12.52
N ILE A 60 6.64 -1.07 -11.23
CA ILE A 60 5.54 -1.00 -10.25
C ILE A 60 4.56 0.14 -10.58
N ASN A 61 5.07 1.29 -11.04
CA ASN A 61 4.22 2.40 -11.44
C ASN A 61 3.43 2.07 -12.72
N ALA A 62 4.02 1.39 -13.69
CA ALA A 62 3.31 0.91 -14.88
C ALA A 62 2.18 -0.06 -14.49
N THR A 63 2.44 -1.03 -13.60
CA THR A 63 1.41 -1.95 -13.09
C THR A 63 0.30 -1.23 -12.32
N LYS A 64 0.65 -0.23 -11.48
CA LYS A 64 -0.35 0.60 -10.79
C LYS A 64 -1.20 1.37 -11.80
N LEU A 65 -0.60 1.95 -12.83
CA LEU A 65 -1.33 2.69 -13.87
C LEU A 65 -2.31 1.80 -14.62
N GLU A 66 -1.89 0.58 -15.04
CA GLU A 66 -2.79 -0.40 -15.67
C GLU A 66 -3.95 -0.79 -14.75
N THR A 67 -3.70 -0.99 -13.46
CA THR A 67 -4.74 -1.33 -12.49
C THR A 67 -5.70 -0.17 -12.22
N THR A 68 -5.20 1.07 -12.27
CA THR A 68 -6.04 2.28 -12.14
C THR A 68 -6.79 2.65 -13.42
N PHE A 69 -6.28 2.20 -14.58
CA PHE A 69 -6.88 2.47 -15.89
C PHE A 69 -8.00 1.49 -16.25
N ASP A 70 -8.21 0.44 -15.46
CA ASP A 70 -9.44 -0.36 -15.50
C ASP A 70 -10.63 0.37 -14.84
N TYR A 71 -11.01 1.48 -15.46
CA TYR A 71 -12.30 2.16 -15.24
C TYR A 71 -13.42 1.53 -16.09
N SER A 72 -13.12 0.53 -16.92
CA SER A 72 -14.03 0.04 -17.98
C SER A 72 -14.85 -1.19 -17.62
N LYS A 73 -14.62 -1.82 -16.46
CA LYS A 73 -15.61 -2.69 -15.80
C LYS A 73 -16.51 -1.96 -14.81
N GLN A 74 -16.82 -0.69 -15.07
CA GLN A 74 -17.99 -0.05 -14.48
C GLN A 74 -19.27 -0.63 -15.11
N GLU A 75 -19.74 -1.75 -14.56
CA GLU A 75 -21.18 -1.89 -14.36
C GLU A 75 -21.67 -0.57 -13.74
N ARG A 76 -22.67 0.05 -14.37
CA ARG A 76 -23.26 1.31 -13.90
C ARG A 76 -23.57 1.20 -12.42
N LYS A 77 -22.77 1.87 -11.59
CA LYS A 77 -22.99 1.99 -10.16
C LYS A 77 -24.28 2.81 -9.93
N PRO A 78 -25.42 2.20 -9.51
CA PRO A 78 -26.71 2.90 -9.42
C PRO A 78 -26.77 3.96 -8.30
N TRP A 79 -25.72 4.08 -7.50
CA TRP A 79 -25.63 5.04 -6.40
C TRP A 79 -25.06 6.40 -6.78
N LEU A 80 -24.85 6.68 -8.07
CA LEU A 80 -24.57 8.05 -8.55
C LEU A 80 -25.85 8.88 -8.77
N GLN A 81 -27.02 8.34 -8.38
CA GLN A 81 -28.32 9.00 -8.52
C GLN A 81 -28.95 9.44 -7.18
N ASP A 82 -28.30 9.16 -6.05
CA ASP A 82 -28.84 9.51 -4.72
C ASP A 82 -28.25 10.81 -4.16
N GLN A 83 -29.07 11.85 -4.21
CA GLN A 83 -28.91 13.18 -3.61
C GLN A 83 -28.96 13.15 -2.07
N TYR A 84 -28.18 12.31 -1.36
CA TYR A 84 -28.32 12.19 0.11
C TYR A 84 -27.03 11.98 0.94
N LEU A 85 -25.85 12.36 0.45
CA LEU A 85 -24.63 12.38 1.29
C LEU A 85 -24.65 13.50 2.35
N VAL A 86 -25.17 14.68 2.02
CA VAL A 86 -25.22 15.83 2.95
C VAL A 86 -26.21 15.59 4.11
N ALA A 87 -27.31 14.88 3.85
CA ALA A 87 -28.32 14.56 4.85
C ALA A 87 -27.81 13.59 5.93
N LYS A 88 -26.99 12.59 5.57
CA LYS A 88 -26.39 11.67 6.55
C LYS A 88 -25.36 12.37 7.43
N VAL A 89 -24.54 13.25 6.88
CA VAL A 89 -23.59 14.07 7.66
C VAL A 89 -24.33 14.95 8.66
N LEU A 90 -25.44 15.58 8.26
CA LEU A 90 -26.26 16.41 9.14
C LEU A 90 -27.01 15.59 10.21
N GLN A 91 -27.47 14.38 9.90
CA GLN A 91 -28.06 13.50 10.91
C GLN A 91 -27.03 13.04 11.94
N PHE A 92 -25.81 12.72 11.51
CA PHE A 92 -24.72 12.37 12.42
C PHE A 92 -24.35 13.55 13.32
N TYR A 93 -24.28 14.77 12.77
CA TYR A 93 -23.96 15.98 13.53
C TYR A 93 -25.05 16.34 14.55
N ARG A 94 -26.34 16.09 14.23
CA ARG A 94 -27.47 16.28 15.16
C ARG A 94 -27.46 15.25 16.30
N ALA A 95 -27.21 13.97 15.99
CA ALA A 95 -27.09 12.92 17.00
C ALA A 95 -25.89 13.14 17.93
N PHE A 96 -24.75 13.56 17.38
CA PHE A 96 -23.55 13.88 18.14
C PHE A 96 -23.74 15.09 19.07
N LYS A 97 -24.46 16.12 18.62
CA LYS A 97 -24.77 17.30 19.44
C LYS A 97 -25.77 17.00 20.56
N PHE A 98 -26.76 16.12 20.31
CA PHE A 98 -27.75 15.67 21.30
C PHE A 98 -27.11 14.82 22.41
N PHE A 99 -26.12 13.99 22.09
CA PHE A 99 -25.39 13.18 23.07
C PHE A 99 -24.52 14.04 24.02
N LYS A 100 -23.99 15.18 23.53
CA LYS A 100 -23.16 16.11 24.33
C LYS A 100 -23.98 16.99 25.28
N THR A 101 -25.28 17.16 25.05
CA THR A 101 -26.18 17.92 25.94
C THR A 101 -26.76 17.08 27.08
N ASN A 102 -26.79 15.75 26.95
CA ASN A 102 -27.42 14.87 27.95
C ASN A 102 -26.48 14.37 29.06
N THR A 103 -25.18 14.67 28.98
CA THR A 103 -24.15 14.27 29.98
C THR A 103 -23.77 15.38 30.96
N MET A 104 -24.53 16.48 31.00
CA MET A 104 -24.38 17.57 31.99
C MET A 104 -25.62 17.78 32.89
N GLU A 105 -26.74 17.07 32.65
CA GLU A 105 -27.91 17.10 33.54
C GLU A 105 -27.98 15.95 34.56
N GLU A 106 -27.35 14.80 34.31
CA GLU A 106 -27.38 13.67 35.28
C GLU A 106 -26.32 13.76 36.40
N SER A 107 -25.52 14.84 36.46
CA SER A 107 -24.58 15.08 37.57
C SER A 107 -25.04 16.15 38.57
N LYS A 108 -26.29 16.66 38.47
CA LYS A 108 -26.92 17.51 39.49
C LYS A 108 -28.47 17.45 39.43
N ARG A 109 -29.09 16.30 39.75
CA ARG A 109 -30.35 16.19 40.51
C ARG A 109 -30.80 14.75 40.69
#